data_AF-A0A947BJ04-F1
#
_entry.id   AF-A0A947BJ04-F1
#
_cell.length_a   1.000
_cell.length_b   1.000
_cell.length_c   1.000
_cell.angle_alpha   90.00
_cell.angle_beta   90.00
_cell.angle_gamma   90.00
#
_symmetry.space_group_name_H-M   'P 1'
#
loop_
_entity.id
_entity.type
_entity.pdbx_description
1 polymer ?
#
loop_
_entity_poly.entity_id
_entity_poly.type
_entity_poly.pdbx_seq_one_letter_code
_entity_poly.pdbx_strand_id
1 'polypeptide(L)'
;AVLADVAFFGAGLRWPGWSNYFWVWLAIHNLGFAWRDGRMGNPGQLLIMSLLALATMWVLVFPGPYPLAMVGSPDQTLSNTTPPKIILLALGIFQFGLLLAIEKPMRQALMNLRLWTATVLVNSMIMTVYLWHITVMIVFIGLLYLAGGVGLGLEPGTVSWWLSRPLWMAVLLVLLLPLTLLLSPLERISRGDDLSDRSPLRQVAGAMMICLGIALLALFGFGGGPLPGLDLAALALIAVGSGVSGVLTGLR
;
A
#
# COMPACT_ATOMS: atom_id res chain seq x y z
N ALA A 1 -12.18 -13.69 -11.35
CA ALA A 1 -11.03 -12.89 -11.84
C ALA A 1 -10.71 -13.16 -13.30
N VAL A 2 -10.25 -14.36 -13.69
CA VAL A 2 -9.90 -14.67 -15.10
C VAL A 2 -11.05 -14.36 -16.06
N LEU A 3 -12.28 -14.81 -15.77
CA LEU A 3 -13.44 -14.52 -16.62
C LEU A 3 -13.74 -13.02 -16.75
N ALA A 4 -13.54 -12.24 -15.67
CA ALA A 4 -13.74 -10.79 -15.69
C ALA A 4 -12.66 -10.10 -16.53
N ASP A 5 -11.42 -10.57 -16.47
CA ASP A 5 -10.33 -10.08 -17.32
C ASP A 5 -10.56 -10.46 -18.79
N VAL A 6 -10.99 -11.69 -19.08
CA VAL A 6 -11.34 -12.12 -20.43
C VAL A 6 -12.50 -11.30 -20.99
N ALA A 7 -13.54 -11.00 -20.19
CA ALA A 7 -14.61 -10.09 -20.59
C ALA A 7 -14.11 -8.66 -20.82
N PHE A 8 -13.17 -8.20 -19.99
CA PHE A 8 -12.56 -6.87 -20.10
C PHE A 8 -11.76 -6.72 -21.40
N PHE A 9 -10.87 -7.66 -21.70
CA PHE A 9 -9.98 -7.60 -22.87
C PHE A 9 -10.65 -8.12 -24.16
N GLY A 10 -11.42 -9.19 -24.08
CA GLY A 10 -12.02 -9.86 -25.23
C GLY A 10 -13.35 -9.25 -25.69
N ALA A 11 -14.19 -8.78 -24.76
CA ALA A 11 -15.52 -8.22 -25.07
C ALA A 11 -15.62 -6.71 -24.81
N GLY A 12 -14.56 -6.06 -24.32
CA GLY A 12 -14.55 -4.64 -23.97
C GLY A 12 -15.44 -4.29 -22.76
N LEU A 13 -15.95 -5.29 -22.03
CA LEU A 13 -16.83 -5.10 -20.89
C LEU A 13 -16.01 -4.68 -19.67
N ARG A 14 -15.98 -3.37 -19.39
CA ARG A 14 -15.20 -2.81 -18.27
C ARG A 14 -15.83 -3.04 -16.90
N TRP A 15 -17.16 -3.06 -16.83
CA TRP A 15 -17.92 -3.20 -15.58
C TRP A 15 -17.60 -4.48 -14.78
N PRO A 16 -17.53 -5.67 -15.39
CA PRO A 16 -17.14 -6.90 -14.68
C PRO A 16 -15.78 -6.81 -13.98
N GLY A 17 -14.85 -6.01 -14.50
CA GLY A 17 -13.53 -5.82 -13.90
C GLY A 17 -13.60 -5.32 -12.46
N TRP A 18 -14.58 -4.51 -12.09
CA TRP A 18 -14.75 -4.03 -10.71
C TRP A 18 -15.03 -5.15 -9.71
N SER A 19 -15.64 -6.26 -10.14
CA SER A 19 -15.83 -7.44 -9.28
C SER A 19 -14.50 -8.09 -8.87
N ASN A 20 -13.39 -7.83 -9.58
CA ASN A 20 -12.09 -8.37 -9.23
C ASN A 20 -11.56 -7.83 -7.91
N TYR A 21 -12.02 -6.68 -7.42
CA TYR A 21 -11.74 -6.29 -6.04
C TYR A 21 -12.16 -7.40 -5.08
N PHE A 22 -13.37 -7.91 -5.22
CA PHE A 22 -13.82 -9.02 -4.39
C PHE A 22 -12.97 -10.27 -4.62
N TRP A 23 -12.82 -10.73 -5.86
CA TRP A 23 -12.18 -12.01 -6.14
C TRP A 23 -10.68 -12.07 -5.84
N VAL A 24 -9.93 -11.05 -6.26
CA VAL A 24 -8.46 -11.03 -6.09
C VAL A 24 -8.13 -10.88 -4.61
N TRP A 25 -8.75 -9.93 -3.92
CA TRP A 25 -8.46 -9.70 -2.51
C TRP A 25 -8.99 -10.82 -1.62
N LEU A 26 -10.16 -11.40 -1.92
CA LEU A 26 -10.66 -12.57 -1.18
C LEU A 26 -9.73 -13.78 -1.32
N ALA A 27 -9.15 -13.99 -2.51
CA ALA A 27 -8.20 -15.08 -2.71
C ALA A 27 -6.93 -14.90 -1.86
N ILE A 28 -6.35 -13.70 -1.84
CA ILE A 28 -5.19 -13.38 -0.99
C ILE A 28 -5.55 -13.48 0.50
N HIS A 29 -6.75 -13.06 0.88
CA HIS A 29 -7.25 -13.16 2.25
C HIS A 29 -7.37 -14.63 2.70
N ASN A 30 -7.97 -15.49 1.86
CA ASN A 30 -8.10 -16.92 2.13
C ASN A 30 -6.74 -17.63 2.17
N LEU A 31 -5.76 -17.15 1.40
CA LEU A 31 -4.39 -17.66 1.47
C LEU A 31 -3.77 -17.41 2.85
N GLY A 32 -4.07 -16.26 3.48
CA GLY A 32 -3.70 -15.97 4.86
C GLY A 32 -4.36 -16.93 5.87
N PHE A 33 -5.63 -17.29 5.68
CA PHE A 33 -6.29 -18.31 6.50
C PHE A 33 -5.68 -19.69 6.32
N ALA A 34 -5.39 -20.09 5.08
CA ALA A 34 -4.72 -21.36 4.81
C ALA A 34 -3.36 -21.46 5.52
N TRP A 35 -2.61 -20.35 5.57
CA TRP A 35 -1.38 -20.26 6.35
C TRP A 35 -1.61 -20.37 7.86
N ARG A 36 -2.58 -19.61 8.39
CA ARG A 36 -2.93 -19.68 9.82
C ARG A 36 -3.34 -21.09 10.25
N ASP A 37 -4.06 -21.81 9.39
CA ASP A 37 -4.51 -23.18 9.63
C ASP A 37 -3.41 -24.23 9.41
N GLY A 38 -2.19 -23.83 9.03
CA GLY A 38 -1.08 -24.74 8.76
C GLY A 38 -1.28 -25.59 7.51
N ARG A 39 -2.19 -25.21 6.60
CA ARG A 39 -2.53 -25.94 5.37
C ARG A 39 -1.58 -25.63 4.21
N MET A 40 -0.37 -25.19 4.51
CA MET A 40 0.61 -24.84 3.51
C MET A 40 1.47 -26.05 3.17
N GLY A 41 1.83 -26.16 1.89
CA GLY A 41 2.72 -27.21 1.41
C GLY A 41 4.13 -27.12 2.01
N ASN A 42 4.98 -28.06 1.65
CA ASN A 42 6.39 -27.99 2.02
C ASN A 42 7.09 -26.81 1.32
N PRO A 43 8.26 -26.33 1.83
CA PRO A 43 8.96 -25.20 1.22
C PRO A 43 9.27 -25.37 -0.27
N GLY A 44 9.55 -26.59 -0.72
CA GLY A 44 9.80 -26.88 -2.14
C GLY A 44 8.56 -26.64 -3.01
N GLN A 45 7.39 -27.10 -2.57
CA GLN A 45 6.12 -26.84 -3.25
C GLN A 45 5.80 -25.34 -3.29
N LEU A 46 6.06 -24.62 -2.20
CA LEU A 46 5.86 -23.17 -2.15
C LEU A 46 6.77 -22.42 -3.13
N LEU A 47 8.04 -22.84 -3.24
CA LEU A 47 8.96 -22.29 -4.24
C LEU A 47 8.54 -22.63 -5.67
N ILE A 48 8.09 -23.86 -5.93
CA ILE A 48 7.56 -24.25 -7.25
C ILE A 48 6.34 -23.40 -7.60
N MET A 49 5.40 -23.24 -6.67
CA MET A 49 4.21 -22.39 -6.89
C MET A 49 4.60 -20.92 -7.09
N SER A 50 5.61 -20.44 -6.36
CA SER A 50 6.15 -19.09 -6.53
C SER A 50 6.77 -18.92 -7.93
N LEU A 51 7.59 -19.86 -8.38
CA LEU A 51 8.19 -19.86 -9.72
C LEU A 51 7.14 -19.94 -10.83
N LEU A 52 6.12 -20.80 -10.67
CA LEU A 52 5.00 -20.90 -11.60
C LEU A 52 4.20 -19.59 -11.66
N ALA A 53 3.97 -18.95 -10.53
CA ALA A 53 3.29 -17.66 -10.47
C ALA A 53 4.13 -16.54 -11.13
N LEU A 54 5.45 -16.55 -10.94
CA LEU A 54 6.37 -15.63 -11.62
C LEU A 54 6.38 -15.86 -13.14
N ALA A 55 6.44 -17.11 -13.59
CA ALA A 55 6.37 -17.46 -15.01
C ALA A 55 5.03 -17.04 -15.62
N THR A 56 3.92 -17.27 -14.88
CA THR A 56 2.59 -16.81 -15.29
C THR A 56 2.55 -15.29 -15.41
N MET A 57 3.09 -14.56 -14.43
CA MET A 57 3.17 -13.10 -14.47
C MET A 57 3.99 -12.62 -15.68
N TRP A 58 5.13 -13.25 -15.96
CA TRP A 58 5.96 -12.96 -17.12
C TRP A 58 5.18 -13.14 -18.44
N VAL A 59 4.45 -14.25 -18.59
CA VAL A 59 3.60 -14.51 -19.76
C VAL A 59 2.45 -13.50 -19.86
N LEU A 60 1.86 -13.07 -18.73
CA LEU A 60 0.79 -12.07 -18.77
C LEU A 60 1.31 -10.67 -19.18
N VAL A 61 2.54 -10.31 -18.82
CA VAL A 61 3.11 -8.98 -19.13
C VAL A 61 3.68 -8.89 -20.55
N PHE A 62 4.50 -9.86 -20.96
CA PHE A 62 5.30 -9.71 -22.19
C PHE A 62 4.53 -10.13 -23.45
N PRO A 63 4.03 -11.39 -23.55
CA PRO A 63 3.13 -11.75 -24.64
C PRO A 63 1.66 -11.40 -24.37
N GLY A 64 1.27 -11.13 -23.12
CA GLY A 64 -0.10 -10.79 -22.76
C GLY A 64 -0.40 -9.28 -22.80
N PRO A 65 -1.68 -8.90 -22.66
CA PRO A 65 -2.12 -7.50 -22.76
C PRO A 65 -1.92 -6.70 -21.45
N TYR A 66 -1.19 -7.23 -20.47
CA TYR A 66 -1.10 -6.63 -19.14
C TYR A 66 0.10 -5.67 -19.02
N PRO A 67 -0.09 -4.51 -18.39
CA PRO A 67 0.98 -3.56 -18.19
C PRO A 67 2.06 -4.08 -17.23
N LEU A 68 3.30 -3.62 -17.44
CA LEU A 68 4.43 -3.93 -16.56
C LEU A 68 4.30 -3.25 -15.18
N ALA A 69 3.61 -2.12 -15.10
CA ALA A 69 3.40 -1.43 -13.83
C ALA A 69 2.39 -2.20 -12.96
N MET A 70 2.85 -2.69 -11.80
CA MET A 70 2.00 -3.36 -10.81
C MET A 70 1.27 -2.39 -9.87
N VAL A 71 1.56 -1.10 -10.01
CA VAL A 71 0.94 0.02 -9.31
C VAL A 71 0.32 0.94 -10.36
N GLY A 72 -0.71 1.68 -10.00
CA GLY A 72 -1.29 2.69 -10.88
C GLY A 72 -0.21 3.68 -11.33
N SER A 73 0.01 3.77 -12.64
CA SER A 73 0.90 4.74 -13.26
C SER A 73 0.04 5.82 -13.93
N PRO A 74 0.38 7.12 -13.78
CA PRO A 74 -0.32 8.19 -14.49
C PRO A 74 -0.27 8.07 -16.02
N ASP A 75 0.80 7.45 -16.54
CA ASP A 75 1.11 7.42 -17.97
C ASP A 75 0.40 6.28 -18.72
N GLN A 76 -0.16 5.31 -17.99
CA GLN A 76 -0.73 4.10 -18.60
C GLN A 76 -2.27 4.16 -18.61
N THR A 77 -2.84 4.06 -19.80
CA THR A 77 -4.30 4.00 -20.04
C THR A 77 -4.96 2.75 -19.42
N LEU A 78 -4.15 1.74 -19.10
CA LEU A 78 -4.53 0.50 -18.45
C LEU A 78 -3.74 0.33 -17.15
N SER A 79 -4.45 0.10 -16.05
CA SER A 79 -3.87 -0.12 -14.73
C SER A 79 -4.18 -1.54 -14.23
N ASN A 80 -3.19 -2.15 -13.58
CA ASN A 80 -3.37 -3.44 -12.91
C ASN A 80 -4.12 -3.33 -11.57
N THR A 81 -4.21 -2.13 -10.99
CA THR A 81 -4.83 -1.90 -9.67
C THR A 81 -6.23 -1.32 -9.74
N THR A 82 -6.63 -0.74 -10.89
CA THR A 82 -7.89 -0.01 -11.05
C THR A 82 -8.61 -0.38 -12.36
N PRO A 83 -9.49 -1.41 -12.35
CA PRO A 83 -9.73 -2.37 -11.27
C PRO A 83 -8.68 -3.50 -11.24
N PRO A 84 -8.49 -4.19 -10.09
CA PRO A 84 -7.53 -5.27 -9.92
C PRO A 84 -7.59 -6.30 -11.04
N LYS A 85 -6.42 -6.70 -11.53
CA LYS A 85 -6.28 -7.70 -12.60
C LYS A 85 -5.75 -9.03 -12.05
N ILE A 86 -5.92 -10.12 -12.79
CA ILE A 86 -5.43 -11.45 -12.38
C ILE A 86 -3.93 -11.46 -12.11
N ILE A 87 -3.18 -10.56 -12.74
CA ILE A 87 -1.75 -10.42 -12.53
C ILE A 87 -1.38 -10.08 -11.09
N LEU A 88 -2.22 -9.33 -10.36
CA LEU A 88 -2.01 -9.06 -8.94
C LEU A 88 -2.16 -10.32 -8.08
N LEU A 89 -3.02 -11.26 -8.50
CA LEU A 89 -3.12 -12.56 -7.85
C LEU A 89 -1.85 -13.38 -8.06
N ALA A 90 -1.32 -13.40 -9.30
CA ALA A 90 -0.05 -14.06 -9.61
C ALA A 90 1.11 -13.44 -8.81
N LEU A 91 1.19 -12.11 -8.75
CA LEU A 91 2.18 -11.40 -7.93
C LEU A 91 2.06 -11.76 -6.45
N GLY A 92 0.83 -11.78 -5.92
CA GLY A 92 0.57 -12.15 -4.53
C GLY A 92 0.98 -13.60 -4.23
N ILE A 93 0.68 -14.56 -5.11
CA ILE A 93 1.10 -15.96 -4.96
C ILE A 93 2.62 -16.09 -5.02
N PHE A 94 3.28 -15.37 -5.94
CA PHE A 94 4.73 -15.33 -6.05
C PHE A 94 5.37 -14.87 -4.73
N GLN A 95 4.96 -13.70 -4.23
CA GLN A 95 5.48 -13.13 -2.99
C GLN A 95 5.17 -14.02 -1.78
N PHE A 96 3.95 -14.54 -1.69
CA PHE A 96 3.52 -15.40 -0.60
C PHE A 96 4.29 -16.72 -0.57
N GLY A 97 4.41 -17.41 -1.70
CA GLY A 97 5.17 -18.66 -1.80
C GLY A 97 6.65 -18.46 -1.45
N LEU A 98 7.26 -17.36 -1.89
CA LEU A 98 8.64 -17.02 -1.56
C LEU A 98 8.83 -16.76 -0.06
N LEU A 99 7.95 -15.95 0.54
CA LEU A 99 8.02 -15.60 1.96
C LEU A 99 7.77 -16.80 2.88
N LEU A 100 6.80 -17.66 2.55
CA LEU A 100 6.51 -18.83 3.37
C LEU A 100 7.56 -19.94 3.20
N ALA A 101 8.22 -20.04 2.04
CA ALA A 101 9.31 -20.99 1.86
C ALA A 101 10.46 -20.75 2.85
N ILE A 102 10.70 -19.48 3.22
CA ILE A 102 11.72 -19.07 4.19
C ILE A 102 11.17 -18.90 5.62
N GLU A 103 9.92 -19.28 5.88
CA GLU A 103 9.30 -19.08 7.19
C GLU A 103 10.05 -19.80 8.32
N LYS A 104 10.41 -21.07 8.10
CA LYS A 104 11.14 -21.87 9.10
C LYS A 104 12.50 -21.27 9.48
N PRO A 105 13.42 -20.98 8.53
CA PRO A 105 14.70 -20.36 8.89
C PRO A 105 14.52 -18.98 9.51
N MET A 106 13.52 -18.20 9.07
CA MET A 106 13.23 -16.90 9.67
C MET A 106 12.77 -17.04 11.12
N ARG A 107 11.86 -17.98 11.43
CA ARG A 107 11.44 -18.28 12.80
C ARG A 107 12.61 -18.69 13.70
N GLN A 108 13.56 -19.45 13.16
CA GLN A 108 14.79 -19.81 13.89
C GLN A 108 15.68 -18.59 14.15
N ALA A 109 15.88 -17.73 13.14
CA ALA A 109 16.64 -16.48 13.31
C ALA A 109 16.01 -15.56 14.36
N LEU A 110 14.67 -15.49 14.41
CA LEU A 110 13.93 -14.70 15.40
C LEU A 110 14.00 -15.27 16.83
N MET A 111 14.58 -16.46 17.06
CA MET A 111 14.91 -16.91 18.42
C MET A 111 16.04 -16.09 19.04
N ASN A 112 16.81 -15.35 18.23
CA ASN A 112 17.82 -14.41 18.73
C ASN A 112 17.14 -13.17 19.31
N LEU A 113 17.36 -12.90 20.60
CA LEU A 113 16.79 -11.77 21.32
C LEU A 113 17.03 -10.42 20.62
N ARG A 114 18.19 -10.21 19.98
CA ARG A 114 18.50 -8.96 19.28
C ARG A 114 17.60 -8.75 18.06
N LEU A 115 17.45 -9.79 17.22
CA LEU A 115 16.59 -9.73 16.04
C LEU A 115 15.13 -9.61 16.44
N TRP A 116 14.70 -10.40 17.44
CA TRP A 116 13.35 -10.31 17.99
C TRP A 116 13.03 -8.90 18.50
N THR A 117 13.92 -8.32 19.31
CA THR A 117 13.74 -6.98 19.87
C THR A 117 13.68 -5.92 18.78
N ALA A 118 14.54 -6.02 17.76
CA ALA A 118 14.52 -5.11 16.62
C ALA A 118 13.20 -5.22 15.84
N THR A 119 12.71 -6.43 15.58
CA THR A 119 11.42 -6.66 14.91
C THR A 119 10.26 -6.08 15.71
N VAL A 120 10.22 -6.31 17.02
CA VAL A 120 9.17 -5.76 17.90
C VAL A 120 9.22 -4.24 17.93
N LEU A 121 10.41 -3.65 18.01
CA LEU A 121 10.58 -2.20 18.01
C LEU A 121 10.05 -1.58 16.70
N VAL A 122 10.47 -2.11 15.55
CA VAL A 122 10.00 -1.63 14.24
C VAL A 122 8.50 -1.84 14.09
N ASN A 123 7.99 -3.01 14.51
CA ASN A 123 6.55 -3.30 14.48
C ASN A 123 5.75 -2.36 15.38
N SER A 124 6.31 -1.89 16.50
CA SER A 124 5.67 -0.93 17.40
C SER A 124 5.56 0.50 16.84
N MET A 125 6.14 0.74 15.66
CA MET A 125 6.16 2.05 14.97
C MET A 125 5.77 1.90 13.49
N ILE A 126 5.28 0.73 13.08
CA ILE A 126 5.12 0.39 11.67
C ILE A 126 4.04 1.24 11.02
N MET A 127 3.01 1.66 11.77
CA MET A 127 1.96 2.53 11.27
C MET A 127 2.48 3.95 11.04
N THR A 128 3.34 4.47 11.91
CA THR A 128 4.01 5.76 11.76
C THR A 128 4.95 5.73 10.57
N VAL A 129 5.76 4.67 10.43
CA VAL A 129 6.60 4.46 9.24
C VAL A 129 5.74 4.47 7.98
N TYR A 130 4.66 3.70 7.96
CA TYR A 130 3.74 3.61 6.81
C TYR A 130 3.13 4.97 6.44
N LEU A 131 2.67 5.75 7.42
CA LEU A 131 2.05 7.05 7.16
C LEU A 131 3.04 8.12 6.71
N TRP A 132 4.28 8.10 7.22
CA TRP A 132 5.22 9.21 7.03
C TRP A 132 6.28 8.98 5.96
N HIS A 133 6.56 7.74 5.55
CA HIS A 133 7.66 7.48 4.59
C HIS A 133 7.45 8.18 3.23
N ILE A 134 6.23 8.16 2.67
CA ILE A 134 5.92 8.88 1.41
C ILE A 134 6.00 10.39 1.61
N THR A 135 5.51 10.91 2.74
CA THR A 135 5.57 12.34 3.06
C THR A 135 7.01 12.84 3.13
N VAL A 136 7.89 12.13 3.87
CA VAL A 136 9.32 12.44 3.96
C VAL A 136 9.96 12.39 2.57
N MET A 137 9.64 11.37 1.77
CA MET A 137 10.15 11.24 0.41
C MET A 137 9.74 12.43 -0.47
N ILE A 138 8.47 12.84 -0.45
CA ILE A 138 7.97 13.97 -1.25
C ILE A 138 8.61 15.28 -0.82
N VAL A 139 8.70 15.54 0.49
CA VAL A 139 9.35 16.76 1.02
C VAL A 139 10.82 16.79 0.60
N PHE A 140 11.54 15.68 0.76
CA PHE A 140 12.95 15.60 0.38
C PHE A 140 13.16 15.80 -1.12
N ILE A 141 12.35 15.17 -1.97
CA ILE A 141 12.39 15.37 -3.42
C ILE A 141 12.07 16.83 -3.78
N GLY A 142 11.09 17.45 -3.12
CA GLY A 142 10.75 18.86 -3.32
C GLY A 142 11.91 19.80 -2.95
N LEU A 143 12.61 19.53 -1.85
CA LEU A 143 13.81 20.29 -1.46
C LEU A 143 14.94 20.13 -2.46
N LEU A 144 15.19 18.92 -2.96
CA LEU A 144 16.20 18.69 -4.01
C LEU A 144 15.83 19.40 -5.31
N TYR A 145 14.55 19.40 -5.68
CA TYR A 145 14.06 20.13 -6.83
C TYR A 145 14.33 21.63 -6.70
N LEU A 146 14.04 22.23 -5.54
CA LEU A 146 14.35 23.64 -5.24
C LEU A 146 15.86 23.92 -5.20
N ALA A 147 16.67 22.95 -4.79
CA ALA A 147 18.14 23.04 -4.75
C ALA A 147 18.81 22.79 -6.11
N GLY A 148 18.07 22.86 -7.23
CA GLY A 148 18.62 22.71 -8.58
C GLY A 148 18.60 21.28 -9.13
N GLY A 149 17.84 20.37 -8.53
CA GLY A 149 17.59 19.03 -9.05
C GLY A 149 18.72 18.02 -8.86
N VAL A 150 19.57 18.22 -7.85
CA VAL A 150 20.70 17.32 -7.56
C VAL A 150 20.21 15.88 -7.35
N GLY A 151 20.74 14.95 -8.14
CA GLY A 151 20.38 13.52 -8.07
C GLY A 151 19.05 13.14 -8.72
N LEU A 152 18.26 14.10 -9.22
CA LEU A 152 17.00 13.86 -9.93
C LEU A 152 17.18 13.68 -11.44
N GLY A 153 18.32 14.11 -12.00
CA GLY A 153 18.63 14.00 -13.43
C GLY A 153 19.13 12.63 -13.90
N LEU A 154 19.17 11.62 -13.02
CA LEU A 154 19.60 10.27 -13.41
C LEU A 154 18.48 9.57 -14.20
N GLU A 155 18.81 9.14 -15.41
CA GLU A 155 17.87 8.43 -16.28
C GLU A 155 17.41 7.11 -15.63
N PRO A 156 16.09 6.91 -15.45
CA PRO A 156 15.55 5.69 -14.84
C PRO A 156 15.99 4.41 -15.57
N GLY A 157 16.35 3.38 -14.81
CA GLY A 157 16.74 2.07 -15.36
C GLY A 157 18.20 1.95 -15.78
N THR A 158 18.99 3.03 -15.74
CA THR A 158 20.44 2.98 -15.97
C THR A 158 21.19 2.38 -14.78
N VAL A 159 22.44 1.94 -15.02
CA VAL A 159 23.31 1.40 -13.94
C VAL A 159 23.60 2.48 -12.89
N SER A 160 23.86 3.71 -13.31
CA SER A 160 24.09 4.85 -12.40
C SER A 160 22.86 5.13 -11.53
N TRP A 161 21.66 5.02 -12.10
CA TRP A 161 20.41 5.12 -11.35
C TRP A 161 20.30 4.03 -10.28
N TRP A 162 20.55 2.77 -10.62
CA TRP A 162 20.53 1.66 -9.66
C TRP A 162 21.56 1.81 -8.55
N LEU A 163 22.78 2.24 -8.88
CA LEU A 163 23.85 2.49 -7.90
C LEU A 163 23.52 3.64 -6.94
N SER A 164 22.69 4.59 -7.36
CA SER A 164 22.25 5.67 -6.47
C SER A 164 21.20 5.22 -5.44
N ARG A 165 20.44 4.14 -5.71
CA ARG A 165 19.31 3.71 -4.86
C ARG A 165 19.70 3.34 -3.42
N PRO A 166 20.81 2.63 -3.15
CA PRO A 166 21.28 2.41 -1.79
C PRO A 166 21.50 3.70 -1.00
N LEU A 167 22.10 4.72 -1.63
CA LEU A 167 22.30 6.03 -1.01
C LEU A 167 20.95 6.73 -0.74
N TRP A 168 20.03 6.72 -1.71
CA TRP A 168 18.68 7.27 -1.53
C TRP A 168 17.94 6.59 -0.36
N MET A 169 17.98 5.26 -0.27
CA MET A 169 17.37 4.52 0.82
C MET A 169 17.99 4.87 2.17
N ALA A 170 19.32 4.99 2.25
CA ALA A 170 20.02 5.37 3.47
C ALA A 170 19.64 6.79 3.93
N VAL A 171 19.63 7.76 3.01
CA VAL A 171 19.24 9.15 3.31
C VAL A 171 17.78 9.22 3.78
N LEU A 172 16.85 8.58 3.05
CA LEU A 172 15.44 8.56 3.43
C LEU A 172 15.23 7.87 4.79
N LEU A 173 15.97 6.81 5.08
CA LEU A 173 15.93 6.15 6.39
C LEU A 173 16.42 7.09 7.49
N VAL A 174 17.54 7.79 7.29
CA VAL A 174 18.09 8.76 8.26
C VAL A 174 17.11 9.91 8.51
N LEU A 175 16.38 10.37 7.48
CA LEU A 175 15.35 11.41 7.63
C LEU A 175 14.09 10.88 8.31
N LEU A 176 13.70 9.64 8.04
CA LEU A 176 12.48 9.03 8.57
C LEU A 176 12.61 8.63 10.04
N LEU A 177 13.75 8.06 10.44
CA LEU A 177 13.99 7.58 11.81
C LEU A 177 13.71 8.61 12.93
N PRO A 178 14.23 9.85 12.90
CA PRO A 178 13.93 10.81 13.96
C PRO A 178 12.44 11.15 14.02
N LEU A 179 11.79 11.28 12.85
CA LEU A 179 10.36 11.57 12.78
C LEU A 179 9.52 10.42 13.35
N THR A 180 9.86 9.18 13.03
CA THR A 180 9.13 8.03 13.56
C THR A 180 9.34 7.89 15.06
N LEU A 181 10.55 8.14 15.57
CA LEU A 181 10.83 8.12 17.02
C LEU A 181 10.02 9.18 17.76
N LEU A 182 9.97 10.40 17.23
CA LEU A 182 9.19 11.50 17.81
C LEU A 182 7.68 11.23 17.81
N LEU A 183 7.17 10.57 16.77
CA LEU A 183 5.73 10.33 16.60
C LEU A 183 5.25 8.97 17.11
N SER A 184 6.15 8.03 17.41
CA SER A 184 5.79 6.71 17.94
C SER A 184 4.96 6.71 19.22
N PRO A 185 5.05 7.70 20.13
CA PRO A 185 4.16 7.74 21.28
C PRO A 185 2.68 7.80 20.87
N LEU A 186 2.34 8.40 19.72
CA LEU A 186 0.95 8.53 19.26
C LEU A 186 0.30 7.17 19.00
N GLU A 187 1.04 6.16 18.54
CA GLU A 187 0.52 4.80 18.34
C GLU A 187 0.19 4.10 19.66
N ARG A 188 0.83 4.52 20.75
CA ARG A 188 0.68 3.92 22.09
C ARG A 188 -0.41 4.60 22.91
N ILE A 189 -0.97 5.71 22.42
CA ILE A 189 -2.10 6.37 23.05
C ILE A 189 -3.34 5.49 22.85
N SER A 190 -3.67 4.70 23.86
CA SER A 190 -4.96 4.02 23.91
C SER A 190 -6.06 5.08 24.02
N ARG A 191 -6.98 5.11 23.05
CA ARG A 191 -8.22 5.88 23.21
C ARG A 191 -9.03 5.15 24.28
N GLY A 192 -9.19 5.79 25.44
CA GLY A 192 -9.97 5.22 26.55
C GLY A 192 -11.40 4.84 26.12
N ASP A 193 -12.02 3.92 26.86
CA ASP A 193 -13.34 3.28 26.62
C ASP A 193 -14.56 4.24 26.56
N ASP A 194 -14.33 5.55 26.42
CA ASP A 194 -15.32 6.63 26.32
C ASP A 194 -16.07 6.66 24.97
N LEU A 195 -16.18 5.48 24.33
CA LEU A 195 -16.87 5.26 23.06
C LEU A 195 -18.33 4.84 23.24
N SER A 196 -18.75 4.48 24.46
CA SER A 196 -20.09 3.96 24.77
C SER A 196 -21.22 5.00 24.60
N ASP A 197 -20.90 6.29 24.62
CA ASP A 197 -21.89 7.39 24.59
C ASP A 197 -22.06 8.06 23.21
N ARG A 198 -21.46 7.49 22.16
CA ARG A 198 -21.41 8.13 20.83
C ARG A 198 -22.54 7.65 19.93
N SER A 199 -23.42 8.57 19.54
CA SER A 199 -24.51 8.31 18.57
C SER A 199 -23.98 7.60 17.30
N PRO A 200 -24.49 6.40 16.96
CA PRO A 200 -24.09 5.66 15.76
C PRO A 200 -24.24 6.50 14.48
N LEU A 201 -25.27 7.35 14.43
CA LEU A 201 -25.53 8.21 13.28
C LEU A 201 -24.40 9.21 13.04
N ARG A 202 -23.83 9.79 14.12
CA ARG A 202 -22.68 10.70 14.01
C ARG A 202 -21.43 9.99 13.53
N GLN A 203 -21.21 8.74 13.96
CA GLN A 203 -20.08 7.95 13.49
C GLN A 203 -20.20 7.62 12.01
N VAL A 204 -21.38 7.15 11.57
CA VAL A 204 -21.64 6.84 10.16
C VAL A 204 -21.54 8.10 9.29
N ALA A 205 -22.13 9.21 9.72
CA ALA A 205 -22.04 10.48 8.99
C ALA A 205 -20.59 10.97 8.89
N GLY A 206 -19.84 10.96 9.99
CA GLY A 206 -18.44 11.35 9.99
C GLY A 206 -17.56 10.44 9.13
N ALA A 207 -17.79 9.13 9.17
CA ALA A 207 -17.10 8.16 8.31
C ALA A 207 -17.40 8.40 6.82
N MET A 208 -18.66 8.64 6.45
CA MET A 208 -19.03 8.97 5.07
C MET A 208 -18.36 10.26 4.59
N MET A 209 -18.29 11.29 5.43
CA MET A 209 -17.57 12.53 5.10
C MET A 209 -16.07 12.26 4.86
N ILE A 210 -15.41 11.52 5.76
CA ILE A 210 -14.00 11.16 5.60
C ILE A 210 -13.78 10.36 4.31
N CYS A 211 -14.60 9.32 4.07
CA CYS A 211 -14.51 8.51 2.86
C CYS A 211 -14.71 9.34 1.60
N LEU A 212 -15.68 10.27 1.58
CA LEU A 212 -15.92 11.14 0.45
C LEU A 212 -14.75 12.11 0.21
N GLY A 213 -14.19 12.71 1.27
CA GLY A 213 -13.04 13.60 1.15
C GLY A 213 -11.80 12.88 0.62
N ILE A 214 -11.52 11.68 1.13
CA ILE A 214 -10.43 10.82 0.62
C ILE A 214 -10.68 10.44 -0.83
N ALA A 215 -11.91 10.06 -1.20
CA ALA A 215 -12.25 9.70 -2.57
C ALA A 215 -12.07 10.88 -3.54
N LEU A 216 -12.50 12.09 -3.15
CA LEU A 216 -12.32 13.30 -3.97
C LEU A 216 -10.83 13.63 -4.18
N LEU A 217 -10.02 13.60 -3.12
CA LEU A 217 -8.57 13.80 -3.23
C LEU A 217 -7.88 12.70 -4.05
N ALA A 218 -8.33 11.46 -3.93
CA ALA A 218 -7.78 10.35 -4.71
C ALA A 218 -8.14 10.42 -6.20
N LEU A 219 -9.33 10.94 -6.54
CA LEU A 219 -9.80 11.07 -7.92
C LEU A 219 -9.20 12.29 -8.64
N PHE A 220 -9.13 13.44 -7.96
CA PHE A 220 -8.77 14.71 -8.59
C PHE A 220 -7.40 15.25 -8.18
N GLY A 221 -6.78 14.69 -7.15
CA GLY A 221 -5.52 15.18 -6.62
C GLY A 221 -5.63 16.59 -6.02
N PHE A 222 -4.47 17.22 -5.84
CA PHE A 222 -4.36 18.60 -5.36
C PHE A 222 -4.35 19.56 -6.56
N GLY A 223 -5.23 20.57 -6.58
CA GLY A 223 -5.37 21.51 -7.70
C GLY A 223 -5.99 20.96 -9.00
N GLY A 224 -6.33 19.66 -9.08
CA GLY A 224 -6.86 19.01 -10.30
C GLY A 224 -8.39 18.86 -10.35
N GLY A 225 -9.12 19.49 -9.42
CA GLY A 225 -10.58 19.38 -9.33
C GLY A 225 -11.34 20.15 -10.42
N PRO A 226 -12.55 19.70 -10.81
CA PRO A 226 -13.42 20.41 -11.74
C PRO A 226 -13.90 21.78 -11.21
N LEU A 227 -13.80 22.00 -9.90
CA LEU A 227 -14.18 23.23 -9.22
C LEU A 227 -12.98 23.81 -8.47
N PRO A 228 -12.79 25.15 -8.49
CA PRO A 228 -11.74 25.78 -7.70
C PRO A 228 -11.97 25.52 -6.21
N GLY A 229 -10.93 25.10 -5.50
CA GLY A 229 -10.98 24.82 -4.06
C GLY A 229 -11.62 23.49 -3.67
N LEU A 230 -11.88 22.58 -4.62
CA LEU A 230 -12.41 21.24 -4.31
C LEU A 230 -11.46 20.43 -3.42
N ASP A 231 -10.16 20.59 -3.60
CA ASP A 231 -9.11 20.00 -2.76
C ASP A 231 -9.18 20.49 -1.32
N LEU A 232 -9.32 21.80 -1.11
CA LEU A 232 -9.54 22.41 0.20
C LEU A 232 -10.86 21.93 0.82
N ALA A 233 -11.94 21.84 0.03
CA ALA A 233 -13.22 21.33 0.49
C ALA A 233 -13.13 19.84 0.89
N ALA A 234 -12.40 19.03 0.13
CA ALA A 234 -12.17 17.62 0.44
C ALA A 234 -11.34 17.44 1.71
N LEU A 235 -10.29 18.25 1.92
CA LEU A 235 -9.54 18.30 3.18
C LEU A 235 -10.42 18.73 4.36
N ALA A 236 -11.23 19.77 4.17
CA ALA A 236 -12.18 20.23 5.18
C ALA A 236 -13.20 19.14 5.53
N LEU A 237 -13.67 18.38 4.54
CA LEU A 237 -14.60 17.28 4.76
C LEU A 237 -14.00 16.16 5.61
N ILE A 238 -12.71 15.85 5.43
CA ILE A 238 -11.97 14.91 6.28
C ILE A 238 -11.88 15.45 7.72
N ALA A 239 -11.48 16.72 7.87
CA ALA A 239 -11.34 17.35 9.19
C ALA A 239 -12.68 17.41 9.93
N VAL A 240 -13.74 17.91 9.28
CA VAL A 240 -15.09 17.98 9.84
C VAL A 240 -15.63 16.59 10.14
N GLY A 241 -15.49 15.62 9.22
CA GLY A 241 -15.92 14.24 9.43
C GLY A 241 -15.24 13.59 10.64
N SER A 242 -13.96 13.87 10.86
CA SER A 242 -13.22 13.38 12.04
C SER A 242 -13.67 14.04 13.35
N GLY A 243 -14.13 15.30 13.32
CA GLY A 243 -14.79 15.95 14.46
C GLY A 243 -16.20 15.40 14.72
N VAL A 244 -17.01 15.22 13.68
CA VAL A 244 -18.39 14.71 13.77
C VAL A 244 -18.42 13.29 14.34
N SER A 245 -17.52 12.42 13.87
CA SER A 245 -17.34 11.05 14.38
C SER A 245 -16.72 10.97 15.78
N GLY A 246 -16.21 12.10 16.31
CA GLY A 246 -15.53 12.17 17.61
C GLY A 246 -14.13 11.55 17.61
N VAL A 247 -13.52 11.34 16.44
CA VAL A 247 -12.14 10.83 16.34
C VAL A 247 -11.14 11.88 16.85
N LEU A 248 -11.42 13.16 16.60
CA LEU A 248 -10.67 14.31 17.14
C LEU A 248 -11.27 14.79 18.47
N THR A 249 -11.14 14.01 19.54
CA THR A 249 -11.55 14.45 20.90
C THR A 249 -10.40 15.05 21.72
N GLY A 250 -9.19 15.17 21.14
CA GLY A 250 -7.97 15.58 21.86
C GLY A 250 -7.46 17.00 21.61
N LEU A 251 -8.15 17.83 20.81
CA LEU A 251 -7.81 19.25 20.66
C LEU A 251 -8.70 20.12 21.57
N ARG A 252 -8.79 19.74 22.86
CA ARG A 252 -9.33 20.61 23.91
C ARG A 252 -8.20 21.31 24.62
#